data_AF-U4UBL2-F1
#
_entry.id   AF-U4UBL2-F1
#
_cell.length_a   1.000
_cell.length_b   1.000
_cell.length_c   1.000
_cell.angle_alpha   90.00
_cell.angle_beta   90.00
_cell.angle_gamma   90.00
#
_symmetry.space_group_name_H-M   'P 1'
#
loop_
_entity.id
_entity.type
_entity.pdbx_description
1 polymer ?
#
loop_
_entity_poly.entity_id
_entity_poly.type
_entity_poly.pdbx_seq_one_letter_code
_entity_poly.pdbx_strand_id
1 'polypeptide(L)'
;MPLIDNEFQSSDLQEPQANTLSRAQLRKSHKPIMEKRRRARINHCLNEIKNLLLEAKNQDPSRHTKLEKADILEMAVQHLQNIQQKQIALAAARDPTVIGKFKNGFTDCASEIDRFISSSDSVDTGIRDRVTDHLQKCMSDLNKVAPFVSTVATEELETRTIIHVSKFLRESS
;
A
#
# COMPACT_ATOMS: atom_id res chain seq x y z
N MET A 1 -24.34 -29.89 -3.85
CA MET A 1 -23.25 -30.72 -3.27
C MET A 1 -22.83 -31.75 -4.30
N PRO A 2 -21.55 -32.16 -4.37
CA PRO A 2 -20.54 -32.18 -3.28
C PRO A 2 -19.42 -31.15 -3.52
N LEU A 3 -19.06 -30.30 -2.55
CA LEU A 3 -17.99 -30.56 -1.57
C LEU A 3 -16.96 -31.55 -2.12
N ILE A 4 -16.04 -31.03 -2.94
CA ILE A 4 -14.76 -31.70 -3.14
C ILE A 4 -14.04 -31.58 -1.81
N ASP A 5 -14.08 -32.68 -1.08
CA ASP A 5 -13.20 -32.96 0.03
C ASP A 5 -11.78 -32.64 -0.44
N ASN A 6 -11.24 -31.53 0.07
CA ASN A 6 -9.80 -31.43 0.15
C ASN A 6 -9.42 -32.52 1.14
N GLU A 7 -9.05 -33.69 0.60
CA GLU A 7 -8.18 -34.64 1.24
C GLU A 7 -6.94 -33.85 1.68
N PHE A 8 -7.07 -33.30 2.88
CA PHE A 8 -5.99 -32.83 3.70
C PHE A 8 -5.11 -34.05 3.90
N GLN A 9 -4.09 -34.16 3.05
CA GLN A 9 -3.10 -35.20 3.21
C GLN A 9 -2.32 -34.87 4.49
N SER A 10 -2.83 -35.39 5.60
CA SER A 10 -2.18 -35.46 6.92
C SER A 10 -0.87 -36.25 6.91
N SER A 11 -0.34 -36.61 5.73
CA SER A 11 0.81 -37.52 5.60
C SER A 11 2.17 -36.86 5.84
N ASP A 12 2.25 -35.57 6.13
CA ASP A 12 3.53 -34.87 6.35
C ASP A 12 3.83 -34.51 7.81
N LEU A 13 3.04 -35.01 8.77
CA LEU A 13 3.41 -35.05 10.18
C LEU A 13 3.66 -36.50 10.61
N GLN A 14 4.62 -37.16 9.95
CA GLN A 14 5.25 -38.34 10.52
C GLN A 14 6.00 -37.91 11.78
N GLU A 15 5.47 -38.27 12.97
CA GLU A 15 6.24 -38.21 14.22
C GLU A 15 7.55 -39.01 14.03
N PRO A 16 8.74 -38.43 14.23
CA PRO A 16 9.95 -39.21 14.22
C PRO A 16 10.02 -39.99 15.52
N GLN A 17 10.12 -41.31 15.39
CA GLN A 17 10.63 -42.20 16.45
C GLN A 17 11.83 -41.54 17.13
N ALA A 18 11.82 -41.55 18.46
CA ALA A 18 12.79 -40.89 19.34
C ALA A 18 14.23 -41.15 18.89
N ASN A 19 14.77 -40.22 18.09
CA ASN A 19 16.16 -40.20 17.70
C ASN A 19 16.78 -38.96 18.34
N THR A 20 17.72 -39.20 19.25
CA THR A 20 18.35 -38.28 20.19
C THR A 20 19.21 -37.23 19.47
N LEU A 21 18.60 -36.41 18.63
CA LEU A 21 19.30 -35.33 17.93
C LEU A 21 19.51 -34.16 18.88
N SER A 22 20.76 -33.72 19.00
CA SER A 22 21.12 -32.53 19.75
C SER A 22 20.32 -31.31 19.24
N ARG A 23 19.99 -30.38 20.13
CA ARG A 23 19.31 -29.11 19.80
C ARG A 23 20.00 -28.33 18.68
N ALA A 24 21.28 -28.57 18.42
CA ALA A 24 22.00 -28.03 17.25
C ALA A 24 21.60 -28.72 15.93
N GLN A 25 21.42 -30.04 15.93
CA GLN A 25 21.01 -30.85 14.76
C GLN A 25 19.53 -30.59 14.40
N LEU A 26 18.64 -30.49 15.39
CA LEU A 26 17.23 -30.11 15.18
C LEU A 26 17.11 -28.71 14.56
N ARG A 27 17.93 -27.75 15.02
CA ARG A 27 18.01 -26.41 14.41
C ARG A 27 18.55 -26.48 12.97
N LYS A 28 19.45 -27.41 12.66
CA LYS A 28 20.04 -27.54 11.31
C LYS A 28 19.04 -28.17 10.32
N SER A 29 18.16 -29.07 10.76
CA SER A 29 17.13 -29.70 9.92
C SER A 29 15.83 -28.88 9.81
N HIS A 30 15.43 -28.13 10.85
CA HIS A 30 14.16 -27.37 10.80
C HIS A 30 14.27 -26.05 10.06
N LYS A 31 15.46 -25.42 10.06
CA LYS A 31 15.72 -24.18 9.30
C LYS A 31 15.34 -24.27 7.81
N PRO A 32 15.75 -25.29 7.03
CA PRO A 32 15.37 -25.39 5.62
C PRO A 32 13.85 -25.59 5.43
N ILE A 33 13.18 -26.31 6.34
CA ILE A 33 11.72 -26.52 6.29
C ILE A 33 10.99 -25.19 6.52
N MET A 34 11.40 -24.44 7.55
CA MET A 34 10.81 -23.13 7.85
C MET A 34 11.04 -22.12 6.74
N GLU A 35 12.21 -22.13 6.10
CA GLU A 35 12.49 -21.26 4.95
C GLU A 35 11.65 -21.65 3.73
N LYS A 36 11.46 -22.95 3.46
CA LYS A 36 10.55 -23.42 2.40
C LYS A 36 9.12 -22.91 2.64
N ARG A 37 8.60 -23.02 3.88
CA ARG A 37 7.28 -22.50 4.26
C ARG A 37 7.20 -20.98 4.10
N ARG A 38 8.23 -20.24 4.52
CA ARG A 38 8.30 -18.78 4.35
C ARG A 38 8.25 -18.39 2.87
N ARG A 39 9.02 -19.06 2.01
CA ARG A 39 9.03 -18.82 0.56
C ARG A 39 7.68 -19.12 -0.09
N ALA A 40 7.03 -20.21 0.30
CA ALA A 40 5.69 -20.54 -0.18
C ALA A 40 4.68 -19.45 0.16
N ARG A 41 4.68 -18.97 1.42
CA ARG A 41 3.83 -17.84 1.84
C ARG A 41 4.08 -16.58 1.03
N ILE A 42 5.34 -16.21 0.81
CA ILE A 42 5.69 -15.01 0.02
C ILE A 42 5.19 -15.12 -1.41
N ASN A 43 5.39 -16.28 -2.06
CA ASN A 43 4.93 -16.48 -3.43
C ASN A 43 3.40 -16.44 -3.52
N HIS A 44 2.70 -17.01 -2.53
CA HIS A 44 1.25 -16.93 -2.47
C HIS A 44 0.78 -15.47 -2.37
N CYS A 45 1.30 -14.69 -1.42
CA CYS A 45 0.94 -13.27 -1.31
C CYS A 45 1.27 -12.45 -2.57
N LEU A 46 2.38 -12.73 -3.24
CA LEU A 46 2.72 -12.05 -4.51
C LEU A 46 1.71 -12.37 -5.62
N ASN A 47 1.21 -13.61 -5.67
CA ASN A 47 0.20 -13.99 -6.65
C ASN A 47 -1.15 -13.33 -6.35
N GLU A 48 -1.55 -13.26 -5.09
CA GLU A 48 -2.75 -12.53 -4.67
C GLU A 48 -2.66 -11.04 -5.04
N ILE A 49 -1.52 -10.39 -4.76
CA ILE A 49 -1.27 -8.99 -5.14
C ILE A 49 -1.44 -8.82 -6.65
N LYS A 50 -0.82 -9.69 -7.46
CA LYS A 50 -0.94 -9.64 -8.92
C LYS A 50 -2.40 -9.73 -9.35
N ASN A 51 -3.17 -10.68 -8.82
CA ASN A 51 -4.57 -10.87 -9.20
C ASN A 51 -5.42 -9.64 -8.88
N LEU A 52 -5.29 -9.10 -7.66
CA LEU A 52 -6.02 -7.91 -7.24
C LEU A 52 -5.68 -6.68 -8.09
N LEU A 53 -4.41 -6.51 -8.48
CA LEU A 53 -3.99 -5.40 -9.34
C LEU A 53 -4.57 -5.50 -10.75
N LEU A 54 -4.61 -6.71 -11.31
CA LEU A 54 -5.17 -6.96 -12.64
C LEU A 54 -6.69 -6.77 -12.63
N GLU A 55 -7.38 -7.26 -11.59
CA GLU A 55 -8.80 -7.02 -11.37
C GLU A 55 -9.11 -5.53 -11.27
N ALA A 56 -8.38 -4.79 -10.42
CA ALA A 56 -8.56 -3.35 -10.25
C ALA A 56 -8.29 -2.55 -11.54
N LYS A 57 -7.48 -3.08 -12.46
CA LYS A 57 -7.19 -2.50 -13.78
C LYS A 57 -8.08 -3.04 -14.91
N ASN A 58 -9.00 -3.97 -14.63
CA ASN A 58 -9.78 -4.71 -15.64
C ASN A 58 -8.89 -5.37 -16.73
N GLN A 59 -7.75 -5.92 -16.33
CA GLN A 59 -6.80 -6.59 -17.21
C GLN A 59 -6.94 -8.11 -17.11
N ASP A 60 -6.84 -8.78 -18.26
CA ASP A 60 -6.93 -10.25 -18.32
C ASP A 60 -5.68 -10.92 -17.71
N PRO A 61 -5.81 -11.77 -16.68
CA PRO A 61 -4.69 -12.47 -16.06
C PRO A 61 -3.88 -13.36 -17.02
N SER A 62 -4.49 -13.85 -18.10
CA SER A 62 -3.82 -14.70 -19.10
C SER A 62 -2.66 -13.97 -19.80
N ARG A 63 -2.80 -12.66 -19.99
CA ARG A 63 -1.81 -11.79 -20.66
C ARG A 63 -0.61 -11.46 -19.77
N HIS A 64 -0.71 -11.76 -18.47
CA HIS A 64 0.26 -11.37 -17.45
C HIS A 64 0.90 -12.59 -16.74
N THR A 65 0.82 -13.77 -17.34
CA THR A 65 1.39 -15.03 -16.81
C THR A 65 2.91 -14.99 -16.59
N LYS A 66 3.63 -14.12 -17.29
CA LYS A 66 5.11 -14.00 -17.24
C LYS A 66 5.65 -12.82 -16.42
N LEU A 67 4.83 -12.11 -15.64
CA LEU A 67 5.32 -10.99 -14.84
C LEU A 67 6.42 -11.43 -13.87
N GLU A 68 7.53 -10.69 -13.85
CA GLU A 68 8.58 -10.90 -12.87
C GLU A 68 8.13 -10.41 -11.49
N LYS A 69 8.81 -10.87 -10.44
CA LYS A 69 8.48 -10.44 -9.06
C LYS A 69 8.69 -8.94 -8.87
N ALA A 70 9.69 -8.36 -9.52
CA ALA A 70 9.95 -6.94 -9.49
C ALA A 70 8.79 -6.16 -10.13
N ASP A 71 8.33 -6.59 -11.31
CA ASP A 71 7.20 -5.97 -12.01
C ASP A 71 5.91 -5.99 -11.19
N ILE A 72 5.61 -7.10 -10.51
CA ILE A 72 4.43 -7.20 -9.63
C ILE A 72 4.51 -6.16 -8.51
N LEU A 73 5.69 -6.01 -7.89
CA LEU A 73 5.89 -5.05 -6.80
C LEU A 73 5.86 -3.61 -7.29
N GLU A 74 6.46 -3.32 -8.45
CA GLU A 74 6.42 -2.00 -9.07
C GLU A 74 4.98 -1.61 -9.42
N MET A 75 4.23 -2.52 -10.05
CA MET A 75 2.83 -2.31 -10.36
C MET A 75 1.99 -2.09 -9.10
N ALA A 76 2.30 -2.79 -8.00
CA ALA A 76 1.64 -2.60 -6.72
C ALA A 76 1.89 -1.20 -6.15
N VAL A 77 3.15 -0.75 -6.14
CA VAL A 77 3.54 0.58 -5.66
C VAL A 77 2.87 1.67 -6.50
N GLN A 78 2.93 1.54 -7.82
CA GLN A 78 2.28 2.49 -8.74
C GLN A 78 0.77 2.54 -8.50
N HIS A 79 0.12 1.40 -8.28
CA HIS A 79 -1.32 1.36 -8.00
C HIS A 79 -1.67 2.04 -6.68
N LEU A 80 -0.90 1.83 -5.61
CA LEU A 80 -1.11 2.50 -4.32
C LEU A 80 -0.93 4.02 -4.43
N GLN A 81 0.10 4.47 -5.15
CA GLN A 81 0.32 5.90 -5.44
C GLN A 81 -0.87 6.48 -6.21
N ASN A 82 -1.37 5.77 -7.22
CA ASN A 82 -2.54 6.19 -7.99
C ASN A 82 -3.82 6.26 -7.13
N ILE A 83 -4.04 5.30 -6.22
CA ILE A 83 -5.17 5.35 -5.29
C ILE A 83 -5.08 6.61 -4.41
N GLN A 84 -3.92 6.85 -3.80
CA GLN A 84 -3.70 8.02 -2.94
C GLN A 84 -3.96 9.32 -3.71
N GLN A 85 -3.44 9.41 -4.94
CA GLN A 85 -3.61 10.57 -5.79
C GLN A 85 -5.08 10.82 -6.14
N LYS A 86 -5.83 9.77 -6.50
CA LYS A 86 -7.27 9.86 -6.77
C LYS A 86 -8.06 10.30 -5.54
N GLN A 87 -7.74 9.77 -4.37
CA GLN A 87 -8.42 10.18 -3.12
C GLN A 87 -8.23 11.67 -2.83
N ILE A 88 -7.02 12.20 -3.04
CA ILE A 88 -6.74 13.63 -2.85
C ILE A 88 -7.43 14.47 -3.93
N ALA A 89 -7.46 14.02 -5.18
CA ALA A 89 -8.21 14.67 -6.26
C ALA A 89 -9.71 14.75 -5.95
N LEU A 90 -10.31 13.65 -5.47
CA LEU A 90 -11.70 13.63 -5.05
C LEU A 90 -11.98 14.55 -3.86
N ALA A 91 -11.05 14.66 -2.91
CA ALA A 91 -11.18 15.60 -1.80
C ALA A 91 -11.11 17.06 -2.28
N ALA A 92 -10.16 17.38 -3.16
CA ALA A 92 -10.00 18.71 -3.73
C ALA A 92 -11.17 19.12 -4.64
N ALA A 93 -11.74 18.16 -5.38
CA ALA A 93 -12.94 18.39 -6.18
C ALA A 93 -14.17 18.71 -5.32
N ARG A 94 -14.24 18.18 -4.09
CA ARG A 94 -15.32 18.48 -3.13
C ARG A 94 -15.13 19.83 -2.43
N ASP A 95 -13.90 20.14 -2.03
CA ASP A 95 -13.53 21.44 -1.47
C ASP A 95 -12.13 21.85 -2.00
N PRO A 96 -12.05 22.82 -2.93
CA PRO A 96 -10.79 23.28 -3.50
C PRO A 96 -9.81 23.84 -2.45
N THR A 97 -10.31 24.26 -1.29
CA THR A 97 -9.50 24.82 -0.20
C THR A 97 -8.95 23.75 0.75
N VAL A 98 -9.39 22.49 0.65
CA VAL A 98 -9.04 21.42 1.61
C VAL A 98 -7.53 21.19 1.69
N ILE A 99 -6.83 21.22 0.55
CA ILE A 99 -5.38 21.04 0.49
C ILE A 99 -4.68 22.22 1.16
N GLY A 100 -5.13 23.45 0.88
CA GLY A 100 -4.58 24.66 1.49
C GLY A 100 -4.78 24.68 3.01
N LYS A 101 -6.00 24.36 3.48
CA LYS A 101 -6.32 24.26 4.91
C LYS A 101 -5.45 23.23 5.62
N PHE A 102 -5.29 22.05 5.03
CA PHE A 102 -4.45 21.00 5.58
C PHE A 102 -2.98 21.42 5.66
N LYS A 103 -2.44 22.03 4.59
CA LYS A 103 -1.07 22.54 4.55
C LYS A 103 -0.82 23.62 5.62
N ASN A 104 -1.75 24.55 5.78
CA ASN A 104 -1.65 25.59 6.79
C ASN A 104 -1.67 24.97 8.19
N GLY A 105 -2.67 24.13 8.49
CA GLY A 105 -2.75 23.46 9.79
C GLY A 105 -1.55 22.55 10.10
N PHE A 106 -0.97 21.90 9.09
CA PHE A 106 0.27 21.13 9.24
C PHE A 106 1.45 22.05 9.60
N THR A 107 1.58 23.18 8.92
CA THR A 107 2.67 24.15 9.15
C THR A 107 2.56 24.79 10.54
N ASP A 108 1.34 25.13 10.95
CA ASP A 108 1.06 25.68 12.28
C ASP A 108 1.42 24.67 13.37
N CYS A 109 1.01 23.41 13.20
CA CYS A 109 1.34 22.31 14.12
C CYS A 109 2.85 22.07 14.18
N ALA A 110 3.53 22.02 13.03
CA ALA A 110 4.98 21.82 12.97
C ALA A 110 5.75 22.95 13.68
N SER A 111 5.30 24.20 13.51
CA SER A 111 5.87 25.37 14.18
C SER A 111 5.67 25.31 15.69
N GLU A 112 4.50 24.85 16.14
CA GLU A 112 4.22 24.70 17.57
C GLU A 112 5.03 23.56 18.21
N ILE A 113 5.25 22.46 17.48
CA ILE A 113 6.14 21.38 17.93
C ILE A 113 7.58 21.90 18.08
N ASP A 114 8.07 22.64 17.08
CA ASP A 114 9.41 23.22 17.12
C ASP A 114 9.58 24.21 18.28
N ARG A 115 8.57 25.05 18.52
CA ARG A 115 8.51 25.97 19.68
C ARG A 115 8.52 25.22 21.01
N PHE A 116 7.69 24.18 21.14
CA PHE A 116 7.58 23.39 22.36
C PHE A 116 8.90 22.67 22.68
N ILE A 117 9.49 22.01 21.69
CA ILE A 117 10.77 21.31 21.86
C ILE A 117 11.88 22.32 22.19
N SER A 118 11.92 23.47 21.53
CA SER A 118 12.92 24.51 21.78
C SER A 118 12.79 25.16 23.17
N SER A 119 11.60 25.13 23.76
CA SER A 119 11.38 25.63 25.12
C SER A 119 11.74 24.63 26.23
N SER A 120 12.06 23.38 25.88
CA SER A 120 12.38 22.32 26.83
C SER A 120 13.88 22.05 26.89
N ASP A 121 14.52 22.46 27.99
CA ASP A 121 15.95 22.23 28.26
C ASP A 121 16.32 20.74 28.39
N SER A 122 15.32 19.86 28.51
CA SER A 122 15.52 18.42 28.67
C SER A 122 15.63 17.63 27.36
N VAL A 123 15.32 18.24 26.22
CA VAL A 123 15.31 17.55 24.92
C VAL A 123 16.66 17.68 24.24
N ASP A 124 17.24 16.53 23.88
CA ASP A 124 18.49 16.48 23.15
C ASP A 124 18.40 17.23 21.80
N THR A 125 19.45 17.99 21.49
CA THR A 125 19.51 18.78 20.25
C THR A 125 19.43 17.91 19.01
N GLY A 126 20.04 16.71 19.02
CA GLY A 126 19.95 15.78 17.89
C GLY A 126 18.53 15.23 17.68
N ILE A 127 17.74 15.08 18.74
CA ILE A 127 16.32 14.72 18.62
C ILE A 127 15.52 15.86 18.00
N ARG A 128 15.74 17.10 18.47
CA ARG A 128 15.09 18.29 17.90
C ARG A 128 15.33 18.39 16.40
N ASP A 129 16.58 18.34 15.99
CA ASP A 129 16.96 18.49 14.57
C ASP A 129 16.33 17.39 13.72
N ARG A 130 16.31 16.14 14.21
CA ARG A 130 15.65 15.01 13.51
C ARG A 130 14.14 15.19 13.38
N VAL A 131 13.47 15.76 14.38
CA VAL A 131 12.03 16.04 14.33
C VAL A 131 11.75 17.14 13.32
N THR A 132 12.49 18.24 13.38
CA THR A 132 12.34 19.38 12.46
C THR A 132 12.60 18.95 11.01
N ASP A 133 13.68 18.21 10.76
CA ASP A 133 13.99 17.64 9.44
C ASP A 133 12.88 16.72 8.93
N HIS A 134 12.33 15.88 9.82
CA HIS A 134 11.24 14.98 9.47
C HIS A 134 9.97 15.74 9.07
N LEU A 135 9.57 16.76 9.83
CA LEU A 135 8.40 17.59 9.53
C LEU A 135 8.58 18.36 8.21
N GLN A 136 9.76 18.91 7.97
CA GLN A 136 10.10 19.58 6.71
C GLN A 136 10.04 18.62 5.52
N LYS A 137 10.55 17.40 5.68
CA LYS A 137 10.47 16.35 4.65
C LYS A 137 9.03 15.98 4.35
N CYS A 138 8.21 15.78 5.38
CA CYS A 138 6.77 15.48 5.23
C CYS A 138 6.05 16.60 4.46
N MET A 139 6.32 17.86 4.77
CA MET A 139 5.75 19.01 4.04
C MET A 139 6.21 19.05 2.59
N SER A 140 7.48 18.72 2.34
CA SER A 140 8.03 18.65 0.98
C SER A 140 7.38 17.54 0.16
N ASP A 141 7.14 16.38 0.75
CA ASP A 141 6.47 15.27 0.07
C ASP A 141 4.98 15.59 -0.20
N LEU A 142 4.30 16.26 0.73
CA LEU A 142 2.95 16.78 0.52
C LEU A 142 2.87 17.78 -0.65
N ASN A 143 3.88 18.66 -0.79
CA ASN A 143 3.97 19.61 -1.90
C ASN A 143 4.14 18.92 -3.26
N LYS A 144 4.77 17.74 -3.32
CA LYS A 144 4.92 16.98 -4.58
C LYS A 144 3.61 16.37 -5.05
N VAL A 145 2.70 16.07 -4.13
CA VAL A 145 1.39 15.47 -4.45
C VAL A 145 0.42 16.53 -5.00
N ALA A 146 0.46 17.76 -4.49
CA ALA A 146 -0.45 18.84 -4.85
C ALA A 146 -0.53 19.21 -6.35
N PRO A 147 0.57 19.38 -7.12
CA PRO A 147 0.50 19.84 -8.51
C PRO A 147 -0.13 18.82 -9.49
N PHE A 148 -0.17 17.53 -9.15
CA PHE A 148 -0.78 16.49 -10.01
C PHE A 148 -2.29 16.33 -9.77
N VAL A 149 -2.80 16.80 -8.62
CA VAL A 149 -4.23 16.76 -8.25
C VAL A 149 -5.07 17.62 -9.19
N SER A 150 -4.60 18.81 -9.56
CA SER A 150 -5.37 19.77 -10.35
C SER A 150 -5.69 19.28 -11.77
N THR A 151 -4.80 18.48 -12.38
CA THR A 151 -5.01 17.90 -13.73
C THR A 151 -5.89 16.65 -13.70
N VAL A 152 -5.74 15.79 -12.68
CA VAL A 152 -6.57 14.57 -12.56
C VAL A 152 -8.00 14.89 -12.11
N ALA A 153 -8.18 15.91 -11.26
CA ALA A 153 -9.52 16.34 -10.82
C ALA A 153 -10.38 16.84 -11.98
N THR A 154 -9.80 17.48 -12.99
CA THR A 154 -10.51 17.93 -14.20
C THR A 154 -10.93 16.75 -15.09
N GLU A 155 -10.04 15.77 -15.31
CA GLU A 155 -10.35 14.58 -16.14
C GLU A 155 -11.41 13.66 -15.48
N GLU A 156 -11.39 13.54 -14.16
CA GLU A 156 -12.34 12.69 -13.43
C GLU A 156 -13.73 13.35 -13.32
N LEU A 157 -13.82 14.68 -13.24
CA LEU A 157 -15.09 15.41 -13.34
C LEU A 157 -15.69 15.29 -14.74
N GLU A 158 -14.88 15.42 -15.79
CA GLU A 158 -15.32 15.24 -17.17
C GLU A 158 -15.83 13.80 -17.39
N THR A 159 -15.09 12.80 -16.94
CA THR A 159 -15.51 11.39 -17.07
C THR A 159 -16.80 11.10 -16.30
N ARG A 160 -16.94 11.62 -15.06
CA ARG A 160 -18.19 11.47 -14.28
C ARG A 160 -19.36 12.20 -14.92
N THR A 161 -19.14 13.38 -15.48
CA THR A 161 -20.18 14.15 -16.20
C THR A 161 -20.60 13.41 -17.46
N ILE A 162 -19.65 12.90 -18.24
CA ILE A 162 -19.90 12.11 -19.45
C ILE A 162 -20.69 10.84 -19.11
N ILE A 163 -20.30 10.10 -18.06
CA ILE A 163 -21.04 8.91 -17.60
C ILE A 163 -22.46 9.27 -17.16
N HIS A 164 -22.62 10.36 -16.40
CA HIS A 164 -23.93 10.79 -15.90
C HIS A 164 -24.85 11.23 -17.04
N VAL A 165 -24.34 12.00 -18.00
CA VAL A 165 -25.08 12.42 -19.21
C VAL A 165 -25.42 11.21 -20.07
N SER A 166 -24.49 10.28 -20.27
CA SER A 166 -24.73 9.05 -21.05
C SER A 166 -25.81 8.17 -20.40
N LYS A 167 -25.84 8.11 -19.07
CA LYS A 167 -26.87 7.38 -18.32
C LYS A 167 -28.24 8.06 -18.43
N PHE A 168 -28.29 9.38 -18.27
CA PHE A 168 -29.51 10.16 -18.40
C PHE A 168 -30.14 10.07 -19.79
N LEU A 169 -29.32 10.12 -20.86
CA LEU A 169 -29.77 9.95 -22.24
C LEU A 169 -30.32 8.56 -22.52
N ARG A 170 -29.78 7.52 -21.86
CA ARG A 170 -30.27 6.14 -21.98
C ARG A 170 -31.61 5.92 -21.26
N GLU A 171 -31.82 6.60 -20.13
CA GLU A 171 -33.06 6.50 -19.34
C GLU A 171 -34.20 7.38 -19.90
N SER A 172 -33.89 8.33 -20.79
CA SER A 172 -34.87 9.23 -21.42
C SER A 172 -35.35 8.77 -22.81
N SER A 173 -34.94 7.58 -23.27
CA SER A 173 -35.34 6.96 -24.54
C SER A 173 -36.07 5.65 -24.31
#